data_AF-A0A7J3RX13-F1
#
_entry.id   AF-A0A7J3RX13-F1
#
_cell.length_a   1.000
_cell.length_b   1.000
_cell.length_c   1.000
_cell.angle_alpha   90.00
_cell.angle_beta   90.00
_cell.angle_gamma   90.00
#
_symmetry.space_group_name_H-M   'P 1'
#
loop_
_entity.id
_entity.type
_entity.pdbx_description
1 polymer ?
#
loop_
_entity_poly.entity_id
_entity_poly.type
_entity_poly.pdbx_seq_one_letter_code
_entity_poly.pdbx_strand_id
1 'polypeptide(L)'
;MKPRRPGAEWYPRYRMASYTAAVGAMIWTVAIVLPFPPFSYIPPIIVGGGPGTWFMVGYLLYIVVGFAGLAAFSSILYMVERGEGRRADGVALLAGLPLLYFGVTAASIMLGMAGFEGGYARSIQHASEQAIEGILQPYVNPITVSALAAVAGAGLSVLGVARSFREAGA
;
A
#
# COMPACT_ATOMS: atom_id res chain seq x y z
N MET A 1 23.54 -25.83 -20.61
CA MET A 1 22.83 -24.67 -20.00
C MET A 1 22.95 -23.48 -20.94
N LYS A 2 21.84 -22.95 -21.46
CA LYS A 2 21.88 -21.73 -22.30
C LYS A 2 22.30 -20.54 -21.43
N PRO A 3 23.24 -19.69 -21.88
CA PRO A 3 23.67 -18.53 -21.09
C PRO A 3 22.49 -17.58 -20.88
N ARG A 4 22.22 -17.25 -19.60
CA ARG A 4 21.18 -16.31 -19.18
C ARG A 4 21.49 -14.94 -19.77
N ARG A 5 20.64 -14.44 -20.67
CA ARG A 5 20.71 -13.04 -21.09
C ARG A 5 20.16 -12.17 -19.94
N PRO A 6 20.92 -11.19 -19.42
CA PRO A 6 20.44 -10.28 -18.40
C PRO A 6 19.36 -9.38 -19.02
N GLY A 7 18.11 -9.82 -18.95
CA GLY A 7 16.96 -8.91 -18.96
C GLY A 7 16.75 -8.41 -17.54
N ALA A 8 16.25 -7.18 -17.38
CA ALA A 8 15.86 -6.68 -16.07
C ALA A 8 14.66 -7.49 -15.55
N GLU A 9 14.92 -8.50 -14.72
CA GLU A 9 13.88 -9.26 -14.02
C GLU A 9 13.09 -8.31 -13.12
N TRP A 10 11.77 -8.40 -13.14
CA TRP A 10 10.88 -7.54 -12.38
C TRP A 10 10.54 -8.11 -11.01
N TYR A 11 10.51 -9.44 -10.85
CA TYR A 11 10.21 -10.04 -9.54
C TYR A 11 11.11 -9.51 -8.40
N PRO A 12 12.44 -9.28 -8.56
CA PRO A 12 13.26 -8.78 -7.46
C PRO A 12 12.87 -7.38 -7.01
N ARG A 13 12.33 -6.55 -7.93
CA ARG A 13 11.92 -5.18 -7.65
C ARG A 13 10.64 -5.15 -6.83
N TYR A 14 9.64 -5.95 -7.21
CA TYR A 14 8.41 -6.11 -6.43
C TYR A 14 8.69 -6.75 -5.07
N ARG A 15 9.61 -7.72 -5.00
CA ARG A 15 10.06 -8.31 -3.74
C ARG A 15 10.67 -7.27 -2.80
N MET A 16 11.55 -6.41 -3.32
CA MET A 16 12.16 -5.35 -2.51
C MET A 16 11.11 -4.37 -2.00
N ALA A 17 10.18 -3.94 -2.86
CA ALA A 17 9.09 -3.05 -2.47
C ALA A 17 8.14 -3.68 -1.44
N SER A 18 7.90 -5.00 -1.54
CA SER A 18 7.17 -5.76 -0.52
C SER A 18 7.91 -5.77 0.82
N TYR A 19 9.23 -6.00 0.82
CA TYR A 19 10.02 -5.96 2.06
C TYR A 19 10.04 -4.58 2.72
N THR A 20 10.12 -3.49 1.94
CA THR A 20 10.04 -2.15 2.52
C THR A 20 8.66 -1.89 3.13
N ALA A 21 7.59 -2.34 2.48
CA ALA A 21 6.24 -2.28 3.05
C ALA A 21 6.10 -3.14 4.33
N ALA A 22 6.72 -4.31 4.38
CA ALA A 22 6.75 -5.15 5.58
C ALA A 22 7.42 -4.44 6.76
N VAL A 23 8.56 -3.79 6.51
CA VAL A 23 9.26 -2.99 7.53
C VAL A 23 8.39 -1.83 8.00
N GLY A 24 7.74 -1.10 7.10
CA GLY A 24 6.80 -0.04 7.47
C GLY A 24 5.63 -0.56 8.30
N ALA A 25 5.07 -1.73 7.96
CA ALA A 25 3.99 -2.36 8.71
C ALA A 25 4.44 -2.79 10.11
N MET A 26 5.68 -3.29 10.26
CA MET A 26 6.25 -3.58 11.58
C MET A 26 6.37 -2.33 12.43
N ILE A 27 6.88 -1.23 11.86
CA ILE A 27 6.99 0.06 12.57
C ILE A 27 5.61 0.55 13.01
N TRP A 28 4.62 0.49 12.12
CA TRP A 28 3.25 0.88 12.44
C TRP A 28 2.65 -0.01 13.53
N THR A 29 2.88 -1.32 13.46
CA THR A 29 2.44 -2.27 14.50
C THR A 29 3.05 -1.94 15.86
N VAL A 30 4.36 -1.63 15.90
CA VAL A 30 5.03 -1.16 17.11
C VAL A 30 4.35 0.10 17.64
N ALA A 31 4.10 1.09 16.78
CA ALA A 31 3.41 2.31 17.18
C ALA A 31 2.03 2.05 17.81
N ILE A 32 1.29 1.02 17.38
CA ILE A 32 -0.02 0.67 17.95
C ILE A 32 0.10 0.10 19.37
N VAL A 33 1.15 -0.67 19.66
CA VAL A 33 1.27 -1.45 20.91
C VAL A 33 2.04 -0.72 22.02
N LEU A 34 2.71 0.38 21.72
CA LEU A 34 3.49 1.12 22.72
C LEU A 34 2.57 1.76 23.78
N PRO A 35 2.83 1.54 25.09
CA PRO A 35 1.92 1.94 26.15
C PRO A 35 2.07 3.39 26.62
N PHE A 36 2.90 4.21 25.96
CA PHE A 36 3.19 5.58 26.36
C PHE A 36 2.72 6.60 25.32
N PRO A 37 2.39 7.85 25.72
CA PRO A 37 1.99 8.89 24.78
C PRO A 37 3.05 9.19 23.72
N PRO A 38 2.67 9.49 22.46
CA PRO A 38 1.30 9.61 21.96
C PRO A 38 0.64 8.26 21.60
N PHE A 39 1.37 7.15 21.67
CA PHE A 39 0.94 5.83 21.22
C PHE A 39 -0.17 5.21 22.08
N SER A 40 -0.15 5.50 23.39
CA SER A 40 -1.19 5.05 24.32
C SER A 40 -2.60 5.56 23.97
N TYR A 41 -2.72 6.59 23.11
CA TYR A 41 -4.01 7.10 22.64
C TYR A 41 -4.61 6.28 21.49
N ILE A 42 -3.79 5.48 20.79
CA ILE A 42 -4.24 4.73 19.60
C ILE A 42 -5.33 3.70 19.93
N PRO A 43 -5.23 2.85 20.98
CA PRO A 43 -6.29 1.89 21.27
C PRO A 43 -7.64 2.55 21.61
N PRO A 44 -7.72 3.58 22.48
CA PRO A 44 -8.96 4.33 22.70
C PRO A 44 -9.54 4.96 21.42
N ILE A 45 -8.68 5.49 20.54
CA ILE A 45 -9.08 6.04 19.23
C ILE A 45 -9.76 4.97 18.37
N ILE A 46 -9.16 3.77 18.29
CA ILE A 46 -9.70 2.65 17.52
C ILE A 46 -11.06 2.19 18.09
N VAL A 47 -11.15 2.04 19.42
CA VAL A 47 -12.38 1.63 20.10
C VAL A 47 -13.49 2.68 19.96
N GLY A 48 -13.15 3.96 19.98
CA GLY A 48 -14.10 5.06 19.81
C GLY A 48 -14.76 5.12 18.43
N GLY A 49 -14.21 4.39 17.44
CA GLY A 49 -14.77 4.28 16.10
C GLY A 49 -14.79 5.61 15.34
N GLY A 50 -15.70 5.72 14.37
CA GLY A 50 -15.79 6.91 13.51
C GLY A 50 -14.48 7.17 12.77
N PRO A 51 -13.85 8.37 12.91
CA PRO A 51 -12.55 8.65 12.31
C PRO A 51 -11.46 7.67 12.72
N GLY A 52 -11.49 7.14 13.95
CA GLY A 52 -10.50 6.16 14.44
C GLY A 52 -10.48 4.87 13.61
N THR A 53 -11.56 4.54 12.89
CA THR A 53 -11.56 3.39 11.98
C THR A 53 -10.67 3.62 10.76
N TRP A 54 -10.48 4.87 10.32
CA TRP A 54 -9.61 5.20 9.18
C TRP A 54 -8.15 4.85 9.46
N PHE A 55 -7.74 4.98 10.74
CA PHE A 55 -6.40 4.58 11.16
C PHE A 55 -6.19 3.08 10.94
N MET A 56 -7.13 2.26 11.39
CA MET A 56 -7.07 0.81 11.22
C MET A 56 -7.20 0.41 9.74
N VAL A 57 -8.07 1.06 8.97
CA VAL A 57 -8.20 0.82 7.53
C VAL A 57 -6.89 1.14 6.80
N GLY A 58 -6.23 2.27 7.11
CA GLY A 58 -4.92 2.61 6.56
C GLY A 58 -3.87 1.55 6.87
N TYR A 59 -3.79 1.12 8.13
CA TYR A 59 -2.88 0.05 8.55
C TYR A 59 -3.13 -1.27 7.81
N LEU A 60 -4.39 -1.72 7.73
CA LEU A 60 -4.74 -2.96 7.05
C LEU A 60 -4.50 -2.89 5.54
N LEU A 61 -4.80 -1.77 4.89
CA LEU A 61 -4.49 -1.57 3.47
C LEU A 61 -2.99 -1.63 3.20
N TYR A 62 -2.19 -1.06 4.09
CA TYR A 62 -0.74 -1.10 3.96
C TYR A 62 -0.18 -2.53 4.05
N ILE A 63 -0.73 -3.36 4.94
CA ILE A 63 -0.35 -4.78 5.04
C ILE A 63 -0.86 -5.58 3.84
N VAL A 64 -2.15 -5.49 3.55
CA VAL A 64 -2.79 -6.35 2.53
C VAL A 64 -2.34 -5.96 1.13
N VAL A 65 -2.39 -4.68 0.78
CA VAL A 65 -2.06 -4.21 -0.57
C VAL A 65 -0.57 -3.88 -0.68
N GLY A 66 -0.02 -3.17 0.31
CA GLY A 66 1.39 -2.77 0.32
C GLY A 66 2.34 -3.95 0.48
N PHE A 67 2.20 -4.75 1.54
CA PHE A 67 3.08 -5.90 1.72
C PHE A 67 2.64 -7.12 0.88
N ALA A 68 1.46 -7.67 1.17
CA ALA A 68 1.03 -8.95 0.59
C ALA A 68 0.72 -8.84 -0.91
N GLY A 69 0.11 -7.75 -1.37
CA GLY A 69 -0.14 -7.49 -2.78
C GLY A 69 1.15 -7.43 -3.61
N LEU A 70 2.16 -6.69 -3.14
CA LEU A 70 3.47 -6.65 -3.81
C LEU A 70 4.20 -8.00 -3.77
N ALA A 71 4.08 -8.76 -2.67
CA ALA A 71 4.61 -10.12 -2.58
C ALA A 71 3.94 -11.06 -3.60
N ALA A 72 2.62 -10.93 -3.79
CA ALA A 72 1.87 -11.70 -4.78
C ALA A 72 2.33 -11.38 -6.21
N PHE A 73 2.48 -10.09 -6.55
CA PHE A 73 3.03 -9.69 -7.86
C PHE A 73 4.45 -10.21 -8.06
N SER A 74 5.32 -10.12 -7.04
CA SER A 74 6.66 -10.71 -7.10
C SER A 74 6.60 -12.22 -7.38
N SER A 75 5.70 -12.94 -6.73
CA SER A 75 5.58 -14.40 -6.89
C SER A 75 5.11 -14.77 -8.29
N ILE A 76 4.10 -14.05 -8.81
CA ILE A 76 3.59 -14.23 -10.17
C ILE A 76 4.69 -13.93 -11.20
N LEU A 77 5.39 -12.80 -11.05
CA LEU A 77 6.49 -12.44 -11.94
C LEU A 77 7.63 -13.45 -11.89
N TYR A 78 7.95 -14.01 -10.72
CA TYR A 78 8.94 -15.08 -10.62
C TYR A 78 8.51 -16.32 -11.41
N MET A 79 7.25 -16.75 -11.32
CA MET A 79 6.73 -17.87 -12.10
C MET A 79 6.81 -17.59 -13.61
N VAL A 80 6.42 -16.40 -14.05
CA VAL A 80 6.47 -16.02 -15.48
C VAL A 80 7.93 -15.92 -15.98
N GLU A 81 8.79 -15.20 -15.26
CA GLU A 81 10.15 -14.88 -15.71
C GLU A 81 11.13 -16.05 -15.54
N ARG A 82 11.00 -16.82 -14.46
CA ARG A 82 11.91 -17.93 -14.13
C ARG A 82 11.30 -19.31 -14.32
N GLY A 83 10.01 -19.49 -14.03
CA GLY A 83 9.32 -20.75 -14.22
C GLY A 83 9.05 -21.02 -15.71
N GLU A 84 8.46 -20.05 -16.40
CA GLU A 84 8.06 -20.18 -17.81
C GLU A 84 9.10 -19.61 -18.79
N GLY A 85 10.08 -18.85 -18.30
CA GLY A 85 11.10 -18.21 -19.14
C GLY A 85 10.57 -17.10 -20.05
N ARG A 86 9.39 -16.56 -19.73
CA ARG A 86 8.73 -15.48 -20.47
C ARG A 86 9.22 -14.12 -20.00
N ARG A 87 8.95 -13.07 -20.78
CA ARG A 87 9.26 -11.69 -20.42
C ARG A 87 7.98 -10.93 -20.16
N ALA A 88 7.89 -10.29 -19.00
CA ALA A 88 6.82 -9.35 -18.72
C ALA A 88 7.08 -8.01 -19.43
N ASP A 89 6.01 -7.27 -19.74
CA ASP A 89 6.12 -5.97 -20.37
C ASP A 89 6.70 -4.96 -19.37
N GLY A 90 7.97 -4.61 -19.62
CA GLY A 90 8.73 -3.72 -18.76
C GLY A 90 8.24 -2.28 -18.74
N VAL A 91 7.58 -1.79 -19.80
CA VAL A 91 7.07 -0.40 -19.82
C VAL A 91 5.87 -0.29 -18.88
N ALA A 92 4.93 -1.24 -18.98
CA ALA A 92 3.78 -1.30 -18.11
C ALA A 92 4.22 -1.48 -16.64
N LEU A 93 5.20 -2.35 -16.36
CA LEU A 93 5.70 -2.58 -15.00
C LEU A 93 6.53 -1.41 -14.45
N LEU A 94 7.24 -0.67 -15.30
CA LEU A 94 8.00 0.52 -14.91
C LEU A 94 7.07 1.63 -14.42
N ALA A 95 5.93 1.81 -15.09
CA ALA A 95 4.90 2.77 -14.66
C ALA A 95 4.06 2.23 -13.49
N GLY A 96 3.71 0.94 -13.53
CA GLY A 96 2.81 0.31 -12.56
C GLY A 96 3.38 0.22 -11.15
N LEU A 97 4.64 -0.22 -11.00
CA LEU A 97 5.24 -0.44 -9.68
C LEU A 97 5.32 0.84 -8.83
N PRO A 98 5.86 1.98 -9.31
CA PRO A 98 5.93 3.20 -8.51
C PRO A 98 4.53 3.73 -8.16
N LEU A 99 3.59 3.72 -9.11
CA LEU A 99 2.22 4.17 -8.87
C LEU A 99 1.52 3.33 -7.80
N LEU A 100 1.68 2.00 -7.87
CA LEU A 100 1.15 1.08 -6.87
C LEU A 100 1.79 1.34 -5.51
N TYR A 101 3.12 1.32 -5.45
CA TYR A 101 3.88 1.43 -4.21
C TYR A 101 3.66 2.77 -3.50
N PHE A 102 3.86 3.89 -4.21
CA PHE A 102 3.70 5.21 -3.61
C PHE A 102 2.23 5.55 -3.38
N GLY A 103 1.33 5.14 -4.29
CA GLY A 103 -0.11 5.33 -4.12
C GLY A 103 -0.64 4.63 -2.87
N VAL A 104 -0.34 3.35 -2.69
CA VAL A 104 -0.80 2.60 -1.50
C VAL A 104 -0.14 3.13 -0.22
N THR A 105 1.15 3.48 -0.28
CA THR A 105 1.87 4.02 0.88
C THR A 105 1.30 5.36 1.32
N ALA A 106 1.14 6.30 0.38
CA ALA A 106 0.63 7.63 0.68
C ALA A 106 -0.84 7.57 1.14
N ALA A 107 -1.70 6.82 0.44
CA ALA A 107 -3.10 6.65 0.83
C ALA A 107 -3.21 6.06 2.24
N SER A 108 -2.43 5.01 2.53
CA SER A 108 -2.45 4.36 3.84
C SER A 108 -1.97 5.30 4.93
N ILE A 109 -0.82 5.95 4.77
CA ILE A 109 -0.27 6.88 5.77
C ILE A 109 -1.24 8.02 6.04
N MET A 110 -1.84 8.63 5.00
CA MET A 110 -2.79 9.72 5.17
C MET A 110 -4.10 9.25 5.83
N LEU A 111 -4.61 8.07 5.50
CA LEU A 111 -5.71 7.45 6.24
C LEU A 111 -5.36 7.22 7.72
N GLY A 112 -4.12 6.76 7.97
CA GLY A 112 -3.52 6.63 9.28
C GLY A 112 -3.57 7.94 10.07
N MET A 113 -2.96 8.99 9.53
CA MET A 113 -2.89 10.31 10.17
C MET A 113 -4.28 10.92 10.38
N ALA A 114 -5.13 10.91 9.35
CA ALA A 114 -6.50 11.41 9.45
C ALA A 114 -7.29 10.68 10.55
N GLY A 115 -7.14 9.34 10.62
CA GLY A 115 -7.81 8.56 11.64
C GLY A 115 -7.25 8.77 13.04
N PHE A 116 -5.95 9.01 13.18
CA PHE A 116 -5.34 9.38 14.45
C PHE A 116 -5.83 10.76 14.92
N GLU A 117 -5.72 11.78 14.07
CA GLU A 117 -6.08 13.17 14.43
C GLU A 117 -7.58 13.32 14.69
N GLY A 118 -8.42 12.86 13.76
CA GLY A 118 -9.88 12.91 13.94
C GLY A 118 -10.35 12.01 15.09
N GLY A 119 -9.70 10.87 15.27
CA GLY A 119 -9.98 9.95 16.36
C GLY A 119 -9.59 10.50 17.72
N TYR A 120 -8.46 11.20 17.81
CA TYR A 120 -7.99 11.89 19.01
C TYR A 120 -8.93 13.04 19.38
N ALA A 121 -9.30 13.86 18.40
CA ALA A 121 -10.26 14.95 18.58
C ALA A 121 -11.60 14.43 19.12
N ARG A 122 -12.10 13.30 18.59
CA ARG A 122 -13.35 12.67 19.04
C ARG A 122 -13.23 12.03 20.42
N SER A 123 -12.27 11.12 20.59
CA SER A 123 -12.27 10.15 21.70
C SER A 123 -11.53 10.67 22.93
N ILE A 124 -10.61 11.62 22.75
CA ILE A 124 -9.79 12.17 23.83
C ILE A 124 -10.19 13.62 24.14
N GLN A 125 -10.42 14.44 23.11
CA GLN A 125 -10.77 15.86 23.30
C GLN A 125 -12.28 16.11 23.34
N HIS A 126 -13.11 15.13 22.96
CA HIS A 126 -14.57 15.27 22.85
C HIS A 126 -15.00 16.49 22.02
N ALA A 127 -14.27 16.75 20.93
CA ALA A 127 -14.55 17.83 20.01
C ALA A 127 -15.91 17.63 19.30
N SER A 128 -16.51 18.74 18.87
CA SER A 128 -17.75 18.70 18.08
C SER A 128 -17.51 18.07 16.71
N GLU A 129 -18.56 17.50 16.11
CA GLU A 129 -18.49 16.90 14.77
C GLU A 129 -18.01 17.92 13.71
N GLN A 130 -18.39 19.20 13.83
CA GLN A 130 -17.93 20.25 12.93
C GLN A 130 -16.40 20.48 13.02
N ALA A 131 -15.83 20.40 14.22
CA ALA A 131 -14.38 20.52 14.40
C ALA A 131 -13.65 19.29 13.84
N ILE A 132 -14.21 18.09 14.03
CA ILE A 132 -13.67 16.85 13.48
C ILE A 132 -13.71 16.88 11.94
N GLU A 133 -14.81 17.33 11.34
CA GLU A 133 -14.91 17.49 9.90
C GLU A 133 -13.85 18.46 9.37
N GLY A 134 -13.64 19.59 10.04
CA GLY A 134 -12.59 20.55 9.69
C GLY A 134 -11.17 19.96 9.68
N ILE A 135 -10.91 18.98 10.57
CA ILE A 135 -9.64 18.23 10.62
C ILE A 135 -9.54 17.23 9.46
N LEU A 136 -10.63 16.54 9.13
CA LEU A 136 -10.63 15.45 8.15
C LEU A 136 -10.69 15.94 6.70
N GLN A 137 -11.39 17.04 6.42
CA GLN A 137 -11.62 17.57 5.07
C GLN A 137 -10.32 17.72 4.24
N PRO A 138 -9.21 18.26 4.78
CA PRO A 138 -7.95 18.37 4.03
C PRO A 138 -7.36 17.03 3.56
N TYR A 139 -7.69 15.91 4.22
CA TYR A 139 -7.17 14.59 3.88
C TYR A 139 -7.93 13.88 2.76
N VAL A 140 -9.21 14.21 2.55
CA VAL A 140 -10.11 13.46 1.65
C VAL A 140 -9.56 13.43 0.22
N ASN A 141 -9.19 14.58 -0.34
CA ASN A 141 -8.70 14.68 -1.71
C ASN A 141 -7.32 14.01 -1.89
N PRO A 142 -6.31 14.28 -1.05
CA PRO A 142 -5.02 13.59 -1.13
C PRO A 142 -5.11 12.06 -1.02
N ILE A 143 -5.94 11.54 -0.10
CA ILE A 143 -6.19 10.10 0.03
C ILE A 143 -6.78 9.55 -1.26
N THR A 144 -7.80 10.22 -1.81
CA THR A 144 -8.47 9.81 -3.04
C THR A 144 -7.52 9.74 -4.22
N VAL A 145 -6.72 10.79 -4.44
CA VAL A 145 -5.73 10.82 -5.54
C VAL A 145 -4.69 9.71 -5.38
N SER A 146 -4.20 9.48 -4.16
CA SER A 146 -3.22 8.43 -3.89
C SER A 146 -3.80 7.02 -4.09
N ALA A 147 -5.06 6.81 -3.68
CA ALA A 147 -5.75 5.56 -3.91
C ALA A 147 -5.98 5.31 -5.41
N LEU A 148 -6.36 6.33 -6.19
CA LEU A 148 -6.48 6.23 -7.64
C LEU A 148 -5.14 5.90 -8.31
N ALA A 149 -4.05 6.52 -7.84
CA ALA A 149 -2.71 6.17 -8.30
C ALA A 149 -2.36 4.70 -8.00
N ALA A 150 -2.71 4.21 -6.81
CA ALA A 150 -2.50 2.82 -6.43
C ALA A 150 -3.25 1.85 -7.35
N VAL A 151 -4.52 2.15 -7.64
CA VAL A 151 -5.37 1.36 -8.54
C VAL A 151 -4.84 1.36 -9.97
N ALA A 152 -4.45 2.53 -10.50
CA ALA A 152 -3.84 2.65 -11.81
C ALA A 152 -2.52 1.85 -11.88
N GLY A 153 -1.70 1.93 -10.82
CA GLY A 153 -0.48 1.17 -10.69
C GLY A 153 -0.72 -0.35 -10.74
N ALA A 154 -1.65 -0.85 -9.93
CA ALA A 154 -2.04 -2.26 -9.94
C ALA A 154 -2.55 -2.70 -11.32
N GLY A 155 -3.38 -1.90 -11.98
CA GLY A 155 -3.89 -2.19 -13.33
C GLY A 155 -2.77 -2.30 -14.36
N LEU A 156 -1.80 -1.38 -14.35
CA LEU A 156 -0.63 -1.43 -15.21
C LEU A 156 0.25 -2.65 -14.91
N SER A 157 0.42 -3.02 -13.64
CA SER A 157 1.16 -4.22 -13.25
C SER A 157 0.50 -5.50 -13.77
N VAL A 158 -0.83 -5.60 -13.66
CA VAL A 158 -1.61 -6.71 -14.23
C VAL A 158 -1.47 -6.76 -15.74
N LEU A 159 -1.60 -5.62 -16.43
CA LEU A 159 -1.41 -5.55 -17.88
C LEU A 159 0.00 -5.98 -18.30
N GLY A 160 1.02 -5.57 -17.53
CA GLY A 160 2.41 -5.92 -17.79
C GLY A 160 2.67 -7.42 -17.73
N VAL A 161 2.03 -8.09 -16.77
CA VAL A 161 2.04 -9.55 -16.65
C VAL A 161 1.19 -10.20 -17.76
N ALA A 162 -0.05 -9.72 -17.97
CA ALA A 162 -0.99 -10.31 -18.92
C ALA A 162 -0.48 -10.31 -20.36
N ARG A 163 0.24 -9.26 -20.78
CA ARG A 163 0.85 -9.18 -22.13
C ARG A 163 1.87 -10.29 -22.39
N SER A 164 2.58 -10.76 -21.36
CA SER A 164 3.52 -11.88 -21.49
C SER A 164 2.86 -13.20 -21.92
N PHE A 165 1.57 -13.38 -21.61
CA PHE A 165 0.81 -14.56 -22.00
C PHE A 165 0.28 -14.48 -23.43
N ARG A 166 0.01 -13.28 -23.95
CA ARG A 166 -0.53 -13.08 -25.30
C ARG A 166 0.51 -13.34 -26.39
N GLU A 167 1.76 -12.95 -26.13
CA GLU A 167 2.87 -13.18 -27.07
C GLU A 167 3.24 -14.66 -27.22
N ALA A 168 2.79 -15.54 -26.31
CA ALA A 168 3.05 -16.97 -26.37
C ALA A 168 2.03 -17.78 -27.20
N GLY A 169 0.91 -17.15 -27.59
CA GLY A 169 -0.14 -17.78 -28.40
C GLY A 169 -0.18 -17.34 -29.86
N ALA A 170 0.75 -16.47 -30.28
CA ALA A 170 0.97 -16.03 -31.66
C ALA A 170 2.24 -16.69 -32.22
#